data_AF-T1BFP7-F1
#
_entry.id   AF-T1BFP7-F1
#
_cell.length_a   1.000
_cell.length_b   1.000
_cell.length_c   1.000
_cell.angle_alpha   90.00
_cell.angle_beta   90.00
_cell.angle_gamma   90.00
#
_symmetry.space_group_name_H-M   'P 1'
#
loop_
_entity.id
_entity.type
_entity.pdbx_description
1 polymer ?
#
loop_
_entity_poly.entity_id
_entity_poly.type
_entity_poly.pdbx_seq_one_letter_code
_entity_poly.pdbx_strand_id
1 'polypeptide(L)'
;KFSSKYVQKIAESNGFAGEPDIEADIKSGKMTLANASELFQQSILKRSNVAMDMLNKKDYDFAFICFTEQDRLQHFSLNLKEWRDYVMPLYERISEFLTWLEKRAESENATILLVSDHGAQPIKEKFLMNGWLINNGYAKLKPELEQAMNNSNAMSSIKY
;
A
#
# COMPACT_ATOMS: atom_id res chain seq x y z
N LYS A 1 -0.57 20.36 22.30
CA LYS A 1 -0.55 20.27 20.80
C LYS A 1 0.88 20.15 20.28
N PHE A 2 1.22 19.01 19.70
CA PHE A 2 2.56 18.73 19.17
C PHE A 2 2.86 19.53 17.89
N SER A 3 4.07 20.09 17.77
CA SER A 3 4.53 20.69 16.52
C SER A 3 4.94 19.62 15.52
N SER A 4 4.88 19.91 14.22
CA SER A 4 5.34 19.01 13.15
C SER A 4 6.81 18.59 13.34
N LYS A 5 7.69 19.53 13.70
CA LYS A 5 9.09 19.24 14.04
C LYS A 5 9.25 18.27 15.21
N TYR A 6 8.37 18.35 16.20
CA TYR A 6 8.39 17.44 17.34
C TYR A 6 7.98 16.02 16.95
N VAL A 7 6.91 15.88 16.15
CA VAL A 7 6.46 14.59 15.62
C VAL A 7 7.55 13.97 14.74
N GLN A 8 8.18 14.76 13.87
CA GLN A 8 9.27 14.32 13.03
C GLN A 8 10.45 13.79 13.85
N LYS A 9 10.82 14.47 14.94
CA LYS A 9 11.90 14.00 15.83
C LYS A 9 11.59 12.64 16.48
N ILE A 10 10.32 12.39 16.85
CA ILE A 10 9.90 11.09 17.40
C ILE A 10 9.94 10.02 16.31
N ALA A 11 9.52 10.37 15.09
CA ALA A 11 9.59 9.46 13.96
C ALA A 11 11.04 9.05 13.69
N GLU A 12 11.95 10.02 13.62
CA GLU A 12 13.39 9.81 13.47
C GLU A 12 13.98 8.94 14.60
N SER A 13 13.62 9.18 15.86
CA SER A 13 14.13 8.37 16.98
C SER A 13 13.65 6.91 16.93
N ASN A 14 12.53 6.66 16.27
CA ASN A 14 12.00 5.32 16.03
C ASN A 14 12.43 4.73 14.67
N GLY A 15 13.33 5.41 13.95
CA GLY A 15 13.78 4.98 12.63
C GLY A 15 12.67 4.97 11.56
N PHE A 16 11.59 5.71 11.79
CA PHE A 16 10.48 5.90 10.88
C PHE A 16 10.70 7.17 10.05
N ALA A 17 10.97 7.01 8.77
CA ALA A 17 11.16 8.12 7.82
C ALA A 17 9.97 8.27 6.85
N GLY A 18 8.85 7.62 7.18
CA GLY A 18 7.77 7.34 6.24
C GLY A 18 7.85 5.92 5.71
N GLU A 19 6.86 5.58 4.90
CA GLU A 19 6.76 4.26 4.28
C GLU A 19 7.87 4.05 3.25
N PRO A 20 8.38 2.81 3.12
CA PRO A 20 9.32 2.50 2.06
C PRO A 20 8.66 2.69 0.69
N ASP A 21 9.33 3.41 -0.20
CA ASP A 21 8.92 3.54 -1.60
C ASP A 21 9.57 2.43 -2.44
N ILE A 22 8.90 1.27 -2.49
CA ILE A 22 9.45 0.03 -3.07
C ILE A 22 8.62 -0.51 -4.24
N GLU A 23 7.53 0.16 -4.62
CA GLU A 23 6.64 -0.32 -5.67
C GLU A 23 7.30 -0.38 -7.05
N ALA A 24 8.16 0.59 -7.36
CA ALA A 24 8.91 0.60 -8.60
C ALA A 24 9.87 -0.60 -8.68
N ASP A 25 10.46 -1.00 -7.55
CA ASP A 25 11.36 -2.15 -7.46
C ASP A 25 10.60 -3.47 -7.55
N ILE A 26 9.40 -3.56 -6.98
CA ILE A 26 8.50 -4.71 -7.17
C ILE A 26 8.09 -4.82 -8.65
N LYS A 27 7.63 -3.72 -9.26
CA LYS A 27 7.19 -3.68 -10.68
C LYS A 27 8.31 -4.03 -11.64
N SER A 28 9.55 -3.63 -11.34
CA SER A 28 10.73 -3.93 -12.17
C SER A 28 11.37 -5.29 -11.86
N GLY A 29 10.84 -6.04 -10.88
CA GLY A 29 11.37 -7.34 -10.48
C GLY A 29 12.68 -7.28 -9.69
N LYS A 30 13.14 -6.09 -9.28
CA LYS A 30 14.32 -5.91 -8.42
C LYS A 30 14.05 -6.35 -6.98
N MET A 31 12.78 -6.42 -6.58
CA MET A 31 12.35 -6.83 -5.25
C MET A 31 11.29 -7.92 -5.32
N THR A 32 11.45 -8.95 -4.51
CA THR A 32 10.46 -10.01 -4.35
C THR A 32 9.34 -9.57 -3.39
N LEU A 33 8.17 -10.19 -3.49
CA LEU A 33 7.06 -9.92 -2.56
C LEU A 33 7.37 -10.33 -1.13
N ALA A 34 8.22 -11.35 -0.92
CA ALA A 34 8.70 -11.72 0.41
C ALA A 34 9.53 -10.60 1.04
N ASN A 35 10.50 -10.06 0.29
CA ASN A 35 11.31 -8.93 0.76
C ASN A 35 10.45 -7.68 0.99
N ALA A 36 9.49 -7.42 0.10
CA ALA A 36 8.55 -6.31 0.26
C ALA A 36 7.68 -6.47 1.53
N SER A 37 7.18 -7.68 1.78
CA SER A 37 6.42 -8.00 3.00
C SER A 37 7.25 -7.73 4.25
N GLU A 38 8.50 -8.17 4.29
CA GLU A 38 9.39 -7.93 5.42
C GLU A 38 9.64 -6.43 5.66
N LEU A 39 9.94 -5.67 4.61
CA LEU A 39 10.13 -4.22 4.71
C LEU A 39 8.88 -3.50 5.20
N PHE A 40 7.70 -3.91 4.73
CA PHE A 40 6.43 -3.38 5.19
C PHE A 40 6.11 -3.75 6.65
N GLN A 41 6.44 -4.96 7.10
CA GLN A 41 6.34 -5.31 8.53
C GLN A 41 7.22 -4.40 9.40
N GLN A 42 8.44 -4.10 8.95
CA GLN A 42 9.32 -3.16 9.65
C GLN A 42 8.74 -1.74 9.66
N SER A 43 8.13 -1.30 8.56
CA SER A 43 7.43 -0.02 8.48
C SER A 43 6.28 0.06 9.49
N ILE A 44 5.43 -0.97 9.56
CA ILE A 44 4.33 -1.06 10.53
C ILE A 44 4.88 -1.00 11.96
N LEU A 45 5.92 -1.80 12.28
CA LEU A 45 6.53 -1.80 13.61
C LEU A 45 7.04 -0.42 14.03
N LYS A 46 7.77 0.26 13.13
CA LYS A 46 8.29 1.60 13.36
C LYS A 46 7.17 2.62 13.56
N ARG A 47 6.11 2.56 12.75
CA ARG A 47 4.93 3.41 12.90
C ARG A 47 4.21 3.15 14.23
N SER A 48 4.06 1.89 14.62
CA SER A 48 3.49 1.50 15.91
C SER A 48 4.32 2.07 17.06
N ASN A 49 5.64 2.02 17.00
CA ASN A 49 6.50 2.61 18.04
C ASN A 49 6.33 4.14 18.14
N VAL A 50 6.27 4.83 17.00
CA VAL A 50 5.97 6.28 16.98
C VAL A 50 4.61 6.57 17.64
N ALA A 51 3.58 5.79 17.29
CA ALA A 51 2.26 5.94 17.89
C ALA A 51 2.30 5.69 19.41
N MET A 52 2.97 4.63 19.86
CA MET A 52 3.14 4.33 21.28
C MET A 52 3.84 5.47 22.04
N ASP A 53 4.94 6.01 21.49
CA ASP A 53 5.68 7.14 22.08
C ASP A 53 4.84 8.42 22.16
N MET A 54 4.02 8.69 21.14
CA MET A 54 3.14 9.85 21.14
C MET A 54 2.00 9.69 22.13
N LEU A 55 1.36 8.52 22.16
CA LEU A 55 0.27 8.23 23.08
C LEU A 55 0.76 8.26 24.53
N ASN A 56 1.92 7.69 24.84
CA ASN A 56 2.47 7.68 26.22
C ASN A 56 2.69 9.07 26.83
N LYS A 57 2.70 10.15 26.04
CA LYS A 57 2.85 11.53 26.53
C LYS A 57 1.58 12.12 27.12
N LYS A 58 0.42 11.46 26.95
CA LYS A 58 -0.90 11.84 27.51
C LYS A 58 -1.35 13.30 27.23
N ASP A 59 -0.85 13.94 26.17
CA ASP A 59 -1.30 15.26 25.67
C ASP A 59 -2.11 15.10 24.37
N TYR A 60 -3.23 14.37 24.42
CA TYR A 60 -4.14 14.19 23.28
C TYR A 60 -5.60 14.04 23.71
N ASP A 61 -6.50 14.69 22.96
CA ASP A 61 -7.94 14.43 22.99
C ASP A 61 -8.37 13.47 21.86
N PHE A 62 -7.54 13.36 20.83
CA PHE A 62 -7.77 12.56 19.63
C PHE A 62 -6.43 12.10 19.06
N ALA A 63 -6.35 10.82 18.71
CA ALA A 63 -5.22 10.23 18.01
C ALA A 63 -5.72 9.46 16.79
N PHE A 64 -5.02 9.63 15.66
CA PHE A 64 -5.32 8.95 14.42
C PHE A 64 -4.08 8.21 13.94
N ILE A 65 -4.17 6.89 13.87
CA ILE A 65 -3.10 6.01 13.43
C ILE A 65 -3.59 5.33 12.16
N CYS A 66 -2.90 5.57 11.05
CA CYS A 66 -3.22 4.98 9.76
C CYS A 66 -2.10 4.02 9.38
N PHE A 67 -2.42 2.87 8.79
CA PHE A 67 -1.50 1.94 8.16
C PHE A 67 -1.96 1.74 6.72
N THR A 68 -1.03 1.67 5.77
CA THR A 68 -1.35 1.55 4.33
C THR A 68 -0.61 0.36 3.70
N GLU A 69 0.35 -0.22 4.42
CA GLU A 69 1.25 -1.24 3.91
C GLU A 69 0.52 -2.49 3.39
N GLN A 70 -0.60 -2.86 4.02
CA GLN A 70 -1.44 -3.98 3.56
C GLN A 70 -1.97 -3.73 2.15
N ASP A 71 -2.56 -2.56 1.91
CA ASP A 71 -3.15 -2.20 0.62
C ASP A 71 -2.09 -2.20 -0.49
N ARG A 72 -0.95 -1.56 -0.22
CA ARG A 72 0.17 -1.48 -1.15
C ARG A 72 0.69 -2.86 -1.54
N LEU A 73 0.82 -3.79 -0.59
CA LEU A 73 1.25 -5.16 -0.90
C LEU A 73 0.15 -5.96 -1.62
N GLN A 74 -1.12 -5.75 -1.25
CA GLN A 74 -2.28 -6.40 -1.87
C GLN A 74 -2.41 -6.06 -3.36
N HIS A 75 -2.03 -4.86 -3.79
CA HIS A 75 -1.99 -4.49 -5.21
C HIS A 75 -1.10 -5.41 -6.08
N PHE A 76 -0.08 -6.03 -5.49
CA PHE A 76 0.83 -6.93 -6.20
C PHE A 76 0.55 -8.40 -5.93
N SER A 77 0.05 -8.74 -4.73
CA SER A 77 -0.04 -10.13 -4.29
C SER A 77 -1.39 -10.78 -4.57
N LEU A 78 -2.52 -10.04 -4.59
CA LEU A 78 -3.87 -10.66 -4.55
C LEU A 78 -4.22 -11.56 -5.74
N ASN A 79 -3.54 -11.42 -6.87
CA ASN A 79 -3.73 -12.30 -8.03
C ASN A 79 -2.94 -13.62 -7.94
N LEU A 80 -2.09 -13.78 -6.92
CA LEU A 80 -1.29 -14.98 -6.69
C LEU A 80 -2.03 -15.99 -5.81
N LYS A 81 -1.70 -17.28 -5.94
CA LYS A 81 -2.33 -18.34 -5.13
C LYS A 81 -1.90 -18.23 -3.66
N GLU A 82 -0.64 -17.89 -3.44
CA GLU A 82 0.08 -17.76 -2.18
C GLU A 82 0.02 -16.33 -1.61
N TRP A 83 -0.89 -15.47 -2.08
CA TRP A 83 -0.99 -14.06 -1.66
C TRP A 83 -1.01 -13.87 -0.14
N ARG A 84 -1.63 -14.83 0.57
CA ARG A 84 -1.74 -14.81 2.04
C ARG A 84 -0.38 -14.83 2.71
N ASP A 85 0.58 -15.56 2.15
CA ASP A 85 1.92 -15.71 2.73
C ASP A 85 2.66 -14.37 2.75
N TYR A 86 2.33 -13.47 1.84
CA TYR A 86 2.91 -12.13 1.80
C TYR A 86 2.15 -11.13 2.68
N VAL A 87 0.82 -11.22 2.73
CA VAL A 87 -0.03 -10.18 3.32
C VAL A 87 -0.38 -10.45 4.80
N MET A 88 -0.60 -11.70 5.19
CA MET A 88 -0.97 -12.04 6.57
C MET A 88 0.04 -11.55 7.63
N PRO A 89 1.36 -11.62 7.41
CA PRO A 89 2.34 -11.09 8.37
C PRO A 89 2.16 -9.59 8.69
N LEU A 90 1.64 -8.80 7.73
CA LEU A 90 1.36 -7.37 7.95
C LEU A 90 0.14 -7.18 8.84
N TYR A 91 -0.90 -8.01 8.69
CA TYR A 91 -2.07 -7.99 9.56
C TYR A 91 -1.71 -8.43 10.99
N GLU A 92 -0.87 -9.46 11.14
CA GLU A 92 -0.37 -9.90 12.44
C GLU A 92 0.37 -8.76 13.15
N ARG A 93 1.23 -8.03 12.44
CA ARG A 93 1.96 -6.89 13.01
C ARG A 93 1.03 -5.75 13.46
N ILE A 94 -0.04 -5.46 12.72
CA ILE A 94 -1.08 -4.53 13.19
C ILE A 94 -1.79 -5.08 14.41
N SER A 95 -2.15 -6.36 14.41
CA SER A 95 -2.88 -7.00 15.52
C SER A 95 -2.09 -6.92 16.84
N GLU A 96 -0.77 -7.05 16.79
CA GLU A 96 0.10 -6.84 17.96
C GLU A 96 -0.03 -5.42 18.54
N PHE A 97 -0.02 -4.40 17.66
CA PHE A 97 -0.23 -3.01 18.08
C PHE A 97 -1.64 -2.77 18.62
N LEU A 98 -2.68 -3.35 17.99
CA LEU A 98 -4.05 -3.25 18.47
C LEU A 98 -4.22 -3.86 19.87
N THR A 99 -3.57 -4.99 20.15
CA THR A 99 -3.59 -5.61 21.49
C THR A 99 -3.02 -4.67 22.56
N TRP A 100 -1.94 -3.93 22.23
CA TRP A 100 -1.40 -2.91 23.12
C TRP A 100 -2.35 -1.71 23.25
N LEU A 101 -2.95 -1.26 22.15
CA LEU A 101 -3.85 -0.12 22.10
C LEU A 101 -5.13 -0.36 22.91
N GLU A 102 -5.69 -1.57 22.86
CA GLU A 102 -6.88 -1.97 23.63
C GLU A 102 -6.65 -1.84 25.14
N LYS A 103 -5.54 -2.41 25.65
CA LYS A 103 -5.18 -2.30 27.08
C LYS A 103 -5.00 -0.85 27.51
N ARG A 104 -4.41 -0.04 26.64
CA ARG A 104 -4.22 1.37 26.91
C ARG A 104 -5.55 2.11 26.94
N ALA A 105 -6.41 1.89 25.94
CA ALA A 105 -7.72 2.53 25.87
C ALA A 105 -8.58 2.20 27.09
N GLU A 106 -8.55 0.94 27.56
CA GLU A 106 -9.20 0.55 28.81
C GLU A 106 -8.66 1.35 30.01
N SER A 107 -7.33 1.47 30.14
CA SER A 107 -6.70 2.20 31.26
C SER A 107 -7.00 3.71 31.26
N GLU A 108 -7.35 4.27 30.11
CA GLU A 108 -7.63 5.70 29.94
C GLU A 108 -9.13 5.99 29.76
N ASN A 109 -9.97 4.95 29.82
CA ASN A 109 -11.40 5.05 29.49
C ASN A 109 -11.63 5.73 28.13
N ALA A 110 -10.79 5.40 27.15
CA ALA A 110 -10.83 5.93 25.79
C ALA A 110 -11.61 4.99 24.85
N THR A 111 -12.19 5.55 23.79
CA THR A 111 -12.87 4.78 22.74
C THR A 111 -11.92 4.52 21.58
N ILE A 112 -11.88 3.27 21.10
CA ILE A 112 -11.19 2.90 19.86
C ILE A 112 -12.22 2.83 18.73
N LEU A 113 -11.90 3.49 17.62
CA LEU A 113 -12.62 3.36 16.36
C LEU A 113 -11.68 2.75 15.32
N LEU A 114 -11.98 1.53 14.87
CA LEU A 114 -11.25 0.85 13.78
C LEU A 114 -12.04 0.99 12.49
N VAL A 115 -11.43 1.58 11.46
CA VAL A 115 -12.05 1.83 10.17
C VAL A 115 -11.11 1.46 9.03
N SER A 116 -11.71 1.08 7.90
CA SER A 116 -11.05 0.94 6.61
C SER A 116 -11.77 1.87 5.63
N ASP A 117 -11.02 2.53 4.76
CA ASP A 117 -11.58 3.38 3.71
C ASP A 117 -12.15 2.56 2.54
N HIS A 118 -11.52 1.42 2.23
CA HIS A 118 -12.01 0.45 1.25
C HIS A 118 -11.58 -0.99 1.57
N GLY A 119 -12.04 -1.93 0.74
CA GLY A 119 -11.56 -3.31 0.71
C GLY A 119 -10.56 -3.54 -0.42
N ALA A 120 -10.15 -4.79 -0.63
CA ALA A 120 -9.27 -5.19 -1.72
C ALA A 120 -9.75 -6.49 -2.38
N GLN A 121 -9.51 -6.64 -3.69
CA GLN A 121 -9.87 -7.85 -4.44
C GLN A 121 -8.89 -8.12 -5.59
N PRO A 122 -8.75 -9.38 -6.04
CA PRO A 122 -7.99 -9.72 -7.24
C PRO A 122 -8.56 -9.03 -8.49
N ILE A 123 -7.68 -8.58 -9.39
CA ILE A 123 -8.05 -8.01 -10.69
C ILE A 123 -8.08 -9.14 -11.72
N LYS A 124 -9.29 -9.56 -12.09
CA LYS A 124 -9.49 -10.67 -13.05
C LYS A 124 -9.45 -10.20 -14.50
N GLU A 125 -10.00 -9.02 -14.77
CA GLU A 125 -10.18 -8.50 -16.12
C GLU A 125 -9.58 -7.10 -16.23
N LYS A 126 -9.06 -6.77 -17.41
CA LYS A 126 -8.55 -5.43 -17.73
C LYS A 126 -9.15 -4.96 -19.04
N PHE A 127 -9.70 -3.75 -19.03
CA PHE A 127 -10.23 -3.13 -20.22
C PHE A 127 -9.21 -2.16 -20.83
N LEU A 128 -8.76 -2.46 -22.05
CA LEU A 128 -7.82 -1.61 -22.78
C LEU A 128 -8.58 -0.52 -23.53
N MET A 129 -8.91 0.55 -22.81
CA MET A 129 -9.67 1.70 -23.31
C MET A 129 -9.12 2.24 -24.64
N ASN A 130 -7.79 2.38 -24.74
CA ASN A 130 -7.17 2.89 -25.97
C ASN A 130 -7.42 1.97 -27.17
N GLY A 131 -7.34 0.65 -26.98
CA GLY A 131 -7.62 -0.33 -28.03
C GLY A 131 -9.10 -0.28 -28.45
N TRP A 132 -10.01 -0.19 -27.47
CA TRP A 132 -11.44 -0.05 -27.76
C TRP A 132 -11.77 1.25 -28.51
N LEU A 133 -11.20 2.39 -28.11
CA LEU A 133 -11.41 3.67 -28.77
C LEU A 133 -10.90 3.66 -30.21
N ILE A 134 -9.72 3.10 -30.45
CA ILE A 134 -9.16 2.95 -31.81
C ILE A 134 -10.05 2.04 -32.66
N ASN A 135 -10.44 0.87 -32.13
CA ASN A 135 -11.27 -0.10 -32.85
C ASN A 135 -12.66 0.44 -33.22
N ASN A 136 -13.21 1.35 -32.43
CA ASN A 136 -14.52 1.97 -32.70
C ASN A 136 -14.40 3.32 -33.45
N GLY A 137 -13.20 3.73 -33.86
CA GLY A 137 -12.98 4.95 -34.63
C GLY A 137 -13.08 6.26 -33.82
N TYR A 138 -13.10 6.18 -32.48
CA TYR A 138 -13.11 7.34 -31.58
C TYR A 138 -11.72 7.93 -31.34
N ALA A 139 -10.66 7.15 -31.58
CA ALA A 139 -9.27 7.60 -31.50
C ALA A 139 -8.46 7.08 -32.70
N LYS A 140 -7.35 7.75 -33.01
CA LYS A 140 -6.36 7.29 -33.99
C LYS A 140 -4.97 7.39 -33.40
N LEU A 141 -4.09 6.50 -33.84
CA LEU A 141 -2.67 6.61 -33.54
C LEU A 141 -2.07 7.81 -34.27
N LYS A 142 -0.94 8.31 -33.76
CA LYS A 142 -0.14 9.27 -34.53
C LYS A 142 0.44 8.57 -35.78
N PRO A 143 0.64 9.28 -36.90
CA PRO A 143 1.08 8.67 -38.16
C PRO A 143 2.35 7.83 -38.03
N GLU A 144 3.31 8.25 -37.19
CA GLU A 144 4.58 7.54 -37.00
C GLU A 144 4.38 6.17 -36.32
N LEU A 145 3.44 6.10 -35.37
CA LEU A 145 3.09 4.86 -34.67
C LEU A 145 2.25 3.93 -35.55
N GLU A 146 1.35 4.50 -36.35
CA GLU A 146 0.55 3.75 -37.32
C GLU A 146 1.43 3.08 -38.38
N GLN A 147 2.42 3.80 -38.91
CA GLN A 147 3.43 3.22 -39.81
C GLN A 147 4.27 2.13 -39.15
N ALA A 148 4.75 2.37 -37.92
CA ALA A 148 5.54 1.38 -37.18
C ALA A 148 4.73 0.09 -36.91
N MET A 149 3.44 0.22 -36.58
CA MET A 149 2.54 -0.92 -36.38
C MET A 149 2.22 -1.66 -37.68
N ASN A 150 2.06 -0.97 -38.81
CA ASN A 150 1.83 -1.63 -40.10
C ASN A 150 3.06 -2.40 -40.60
N ASN A 151 4.26 -1.95 -40.25
CA ASN A 151 5.52 -2.61 -40.62
C ASN A 151 5.87 -3.80 -39.72
N SER A 152 5.22 -3.93 -38.57
CA SER A 152 5.35 -5.11 -37.71
C SER A 152 4.18 -6.06 -38.01
N ASN A 153 4.46 -7.33 -38.31
CA ASN A 153 3.46 -8.39 -38.59
C ASN A 153 2.50 -8.71 -37.41
N ALA A 154 2.32 -7.79 -36.45
CA ALA A 154 1.61 -7.96 -35.20
C ALA A 154 0.07 -7.83 -35.32
N MET A 155 -0.45 -7.53 -36.51
CA MET A 155 -1.90 -7.28 -36.67
C MET A 155 -2.77 -8.54 -36.65
N SER A 156 -2.22 -9.76 -36.80
CA SER A 156 -3.06 -10.97 -36.87
C SER A 156 -3.44 -11.58 -35.51
N SER A 157 -2.81 -11.15 -34.40
CA SER A 157 -2.97 -11.81 -33.10
C SER A 157 -3.57 -10.95 -31.99
N ILE A 158 -3.74 -9.64 -32.19
CA ILE A 158 -4.41 -8.78 -31.20
C ILE A 158 -5.88 -8.63 -31.58
N LYS A 159 -6.64 -9.73 -31.42
CA LYS A 159 -8.08 -9.61 -31.18
C LYS A 159 -8.27 -9.26 -29.70
N TYR A 160 -8.79 -8.08 -29.43
CA TYR A 160 -9.42 -7.77 -28.15
C TYR A 160 -10.75 -8.53 -28.03
#